data_AF-A0AAD6ZV79-F1
#
_entry.id   AF-A0AAD6ZV79-F1
#
_cell.length_a   1.000
_cell.length_b   1.000
_cell.length_c   1.000
_cell.angle_alpha   90.00
_cell.angle_beta   90.00
_cell.angle_gamma   90.00
#
_symmetry.space_group_name_H-M   'P 1'
#
loop_
_entity.id
_entity.type
_entity.pdbx_description
1 polymer ?
#
loop_
_entity_poly.entity_id
_entity_poly.type
_entity_poly.pdbx_seq_one_letter_code
_entity_poly.pdbx_strand_id
1 'polypeptide(L)'
;CKNHFSYYTALSRGSSSDGTLIIQGMDERKITSGIDGHLRQEFRELEMLNEITLLRYRNNLPIDVGGNNRRDILQAFQRGKGGFYEPQGLDTHARWRKGDAPLLPPDGYQGKWTLVGDDTKKRTAESKNTVGHGKRKAMVTGEQKQPKKPKVVKSGPVGLVWDPVDHSCAYDAMFTALYDIWQAHGPKWSDRLKEYGVYVSALVQGFESCRAKTERLESARDRVREMLHRTWPNDFPKGPAVTAIDDLASKIFGSVDWGVSTVKCTRCNQVVNSLGGPGFCGAQTVVYDKELHSQFKFNYGIANWLTSRRMYKANRICSNCGNGLVVTTTLNKFPPCFYLSLSDKNVLLDPAVMLNVGEKKVGYMLRAVIYSGDSHFTSPGVYGVLIYQQTSDQR
;
A
#
# COMPACT_ATOMS: atom_id res chain seq x y z
N CYS A 1 6.91 -9.89 -13.59
CA CYS A 1 6.24 -8.92 -14.48
C CYS A 1 5.76 -9.64 -15.76
N LYS A 2 4.48 -9.47 -16.15
CA LYS A 2 3.86 -10.22 -17.26
C LYS A 2 4.19 -9.62 -18.63
N ASN A 3 4.26 -8.30 -18.74
CA ASN A 3 4.51 -7.53 -19.96
C ASN A 3 5.40 -6.29 -19.70
N HIS A 4 5.76 -5.54 -20.74
CA HIS A 4 6.54 -4.31 -20.64
C HIS A 4 5.94 -3.31 -19.65
N PHE A 5 4.61 -3.11 -19.69
CA PHE A 5 3.89 -2.22 -18.76
C PHE A 5 4.13 -2.58 -17.29
N SER A 6 4.03 -3.88 -16.94
CA SER A 6 4.28 -4.31 -15.56
C SER A 6 5.73 -4.14 -15.10
N TYR A 7 6.71 -4.16 -16.01
CA TYR A 7 8.09 -3.80 -15.67
C TYR A 7 8.23 -2.29 -15.48
N TYR A 8 7.68 -1.50 -16.40
CA TYR A 8 7.66 -0.04 -16.30
C TYR A 8 7.02 0.42 -14.99
N THR A 9 5.81 -0.02 -14.66
CA THR A 9 5.11 0.34 -13.41
C THR A 9 5.87 -0.09 -12.17
N ALA A 10 6.54 -1.25 -12.20
CA ALA A 10 7.33 -1.70 -11.05
C ALA A 10 8.57 -0.83 -10.85
N LEU A 11 9.26 -0.45 -11.93
CA LEU A 11 10.50 0.33 -11.89
C LEU A 11 10.25 1.83 -11.69
N SER A 12 9.16 2.38 -12.25
CA SER A 12 8.78 3.79 -12.07
C SER A 12 8.34 4.12 -10.64
N ARG A 13 8.07 3.09 -9.83
CA ARG A 13 7.80 3.20 -8.39
C ARG A 13 9.07 3.16 -7.54
N GLY A 14 10.23 2.86 -8.14
CA GLY A 14 11.52 2.99 -7.48
C GLY A 14 11.90 4.47 -7.34
N SER A 15 12.35 4.88 -6.15
CA SER A 15 12.79 6.26 -5.90
C SER A 15 14.11 6.60 -6.61
N SER A 16 14.97 5.60 -6.84
CA SER A 16 16.20 5.71 -7.63
C SER A 16 16.65 4.32 -8.11
N SER A 17 17.53 4.28 -9.11
CA SER A 17 18.21 3.02 -9.50
C SER A 17 18.95 2.37 -8.34
N ASP A 18 19.60 3.20 -7.51
CA ASP A 18 20.44 2.74 -6.39
C ASP A 18 19.60 2.19 -5.22
N GLY A 19 18.36 2.66 -5.08
CA GLY A 19 17.39 2.17 -4.09
C GLY A 19 16.50 1.03 -4.59
N THR A 20 16.64 0.61 -5.85
CA THR A 20 15.75 -0.38 -6.48
C THR A 20 16.37 -1.78 -6.48
N LEU A 21 15.78 -2.69 -5.69
CA LEU A 21 16.19 -4.09 -5.64
C LEU A 21 15.40 -4.94 -6.65
N ILE A 22 16.09 -5.51 -7.64
CA ILE A 22 15.50 -6.45 -8.61
C ILE A 22 15.59 -7.87 -8.05
N ILE A 23 14.48 -8.38 -7.54
CA ILE A 23 14.41 -9.67 -6.81
C ILE A 23 14.32 -10.89 -7.74
N GLN A 24 13.86 -10.71 -8.98
CA GLN A 24 13.73 -11.77 -9.98
C GLN A 24 14.38 -11.36 -11.30
N GLY A 25 14.89 -12.35 -12.04
CA GLY A 25 15.43 -12.12 -13.38
C GLY A 25 14.42 -11.39 -14.28
N MET A 26 14.93 -10.42 -15.04
CA MET A 26 14.14 -9.72 -16.04
C MET A 26 14.10 -10.56 -17.31
N ASP A 27 12.91 -10.74 -17.88
CA ASP A 27 12.82 -11.20 -19.26
C ASP A 27 13.22 -10.03 -20.15
N GLU A 28 14.49 -10.04 -20.58
CA GLU A 28 15.08 -8.97 -21.39
C GLU A 28 14.20 -8.64 -22.59
N ARG A 29 13.58 -9.64 -23.22
CA ARG A 29 12.70 -9.41 -24.37
C ARG A 29 11.53 -8.51 -23.99
N LYS A 30 10.95 -8.64 -22.80
CA LYS A 30 9.83 -7.80 -22.37
C LYS A 30 10.22 -6.35 -22.08
N ILE A 31 11.51 -6.06 -21.95
CA ILE A 31 12.06 -4.73 -21.73
C ILE A 31 12.60 -4.14 -23.03
N THR A 32 13.15 -4.98 -23.92
CA THR A 32 13.83 -4.55 -25.15
C THR A 32 13.01 -4.71 -26.43
N SER A 33 11.83 -5.34 -26.41
CA SER A 33 10.98 -5.54 -27.61
C SER A 33 10.25 -4.29 -28.11
N GLY A 34 10.64 -3.10 -27.62
CA GLY A 34 10.04 -1.83 -28.00
C GLY A 34 8.75 -1.49 -27.24
N ILE A 35 8.35 -0.23 -27.35
CA ILE A 35 7.20 0.36 -26.66
C ILE A 35 5.96 0.26 -27.55
N ASP A 36 4.86 -0.31 -27.04
CA ASP A 36 3.56 -0.35 -27.74
C ASP A 36 2.99 1.07 -27.97
N GLY A 37 2.14 1.26 -28.98
CA GLY A 37 1.53 2.55 -29.31
C GLY A 37 0.79 3.23 -28.15
N HIS A 38 -0.01 2.50 -27.38
CA HIS A 38 -0.70 3.03 -26.19
C HIS A 38 0.30 3.46 -25.13
N LEU A 39 1.36 2.70 -24.92
CA LEU A 39 2.37 3.05 -23.93
C LEU A 39 3.25 4.23 -24.38
N ARG A 40 3.56 4.35 -25.67
CA ARG A 40 4.19 5.57 -26.23
C ARG A 40 3.31 6.78 -25.97
N GLN A 41 1.99 6.60 -26.12
CA GLN A 41 1.02 7.64 -25.86
C GLN A 41 1.02 8.07 -24.38
N GLU A 42 1.03 7.11 -23.45
CA GLU A 42 1.17 7.37 -22.01
C GLU A 42 2.45 8.16 -21.68
N PHE A 43 3.60 7.79 -22.26
CA PHE A 43 4.86 8.51 -22.03
C PHE A 43 4.82 9.95 -22.53
N ARG A 44 4.25 10.20 -23.73
CA ARG A 44 4.10 11.55 -24.27
C ARG A 44 3.26 12.42 -23.32
N GLU A 45 2.16 11.86 -22.84
CA GLU A 45 1.26 12.55 -21.91
C GLU A 45 1.92 12.85 -20.57
N LEU A 46 2.70 11.91 -20.03
CA LEU A 46 3.45 12.14 -18.78
C LEU A 46 4.49 13.27 -18.95
N GLU A 47 5.23 13.30 -20.06
CA GLU A 47 6.18 14.39 -20.33
C GLU A 47 5.49 15.74 -20.54
N MET A 48 4.33 15.77 -21.20
CA MET A 48 3.52 16.99 -21.29
C MET A 48 3.04 17.45 -19.92
N LEU A 49 2.60 16.53 -19.05
CA LEU A 49 2.19 16.86 -17.67
C LEU A 49 3.36 17.38 -16.83
N ASN A 50 4.56 16.82 -17.01
CA ASN A 50 5.77 17.34 -16.36
C ASN A 50 6.05 18.78 -16.80
N GLU A 51 5.97 19.08 -18.11
CA GLU A 51 6.16 20.44 -18.63
C GLU A 51 5.09 21.40 -18.12
N ILE A 52 3.81 21.01 -18.13
CA ILE A 52 2.71 21.79 -17.57
C ILE A 52 2.96 22.10 -16.09
N THR A 53 3.42 21.10 -15.33
CA THR A 53 3.73 21.25 -13.91
C THR A 53 4.88 22.24 -13.70
N LEU A 54 5.92 22.17 -14.53
CA LEU A 54 7.05 23.10 -14.51
C LEU A 54 6.61 24.53 -14.86
N LEU A 55 5.79 24.69 -15.89
CA LEU A 55 5.25 26.00 -16.30
C LEU A 55 4.35 26.59 -15.22
N ARG A 56 3.52 25.77 -14.58
CA ARG A 56 2.69 26.19 -13.45
C ARG A 56 3.54 26.64 -12.26
N TYR A 57 4.57 25.87 -11.90
CA TYR A 57 5.51 26.21 -10.84
C TYR A 57 6.23 27.54 -11.12
N ARG A 58 6.58 27.81 -12.38
CA ARG A 58 7.24 29.06 -12.81
C ARG A 58 6.26 30.23 -13.05
N ASN A 59 4.97 30.06 -12.81
CA ASN A 59 3.91 31.03 -13.13
C ASN A 59 3.87 31.44 -14.63
N ASN A 60 4.30 30.55 -15.52
CA ASN A 60 4.35 30.75 -16.97
C ASN A 60 3.36 29.85 -17.74
N LEU A 61 2.46 29.15 -17.05
CA LEU A 61 1.41 28.36 -17.70
C LEU A 61 0.31 29.30 -18.23
N PRO A 62 -0.08 29.20 -19.51
CA PRO A 62 -1.19 29.99 -20.05
C PRO A 62 -2.49 29.80 -19.24
N ILE A 63 -3.24 30.88 -19.04
CA ILE A 63 -4.44 30.91 -18.17
C ILE A 63 -5.55 29.97 -18.68
N ASP A 64 -5.59 29.74 -20.00
CA ASP A 64 -6.53 28.85 -20.68
C ASP A 64 -6.22 27.35 -20.51
N VAL A 65 -5.05 27.00 -19.95
CA VAL A 65 -4.65 25.61 -19.69
C VAL A 65 -5.14 25.17 -18.31
N GLY A 66 -6.38 24.66 -18.28
CA GLY A 66 -7.04 24.12 -17.09
C GLY A 66 -7.96 22.93 -17.40
N GLY A 67 -8.47 22.27 -16.36
CA GLY A 67 -9.35 21.12 -16.51
C GLY A 67 -9.58 20.34 -15.22
N ASN A 68 -10.64 19.53 -15.17
CA ASN A 68 -11.00 18.74 -13.99
C ASN A 68 -10.30 17.38 -13.95
N ASN A 69 -9.76 16.94 -15.09
CA ASN A 69 -9.06 15.67 -15.22
C ASN A 69 -7.83 15.82 -16.13
N ARG A 70 -6.99 14.78 -16.16
CA ARG A 70 -5.76 14.72 -16.98
C ARG A 70 -6.03 15.02 -18.46
N ARG A 71 -7.11 14.46 -19.01
CA ARG A 71 -7.46 14.61 -20.42
C ARG A 71 -7.77 16.06 -20.75
N ASP A 72 -8.57 16.73 -19.93
CA ASP A 72 -8.94 18.14 -20.13
C ASP A 72 -7.70 19.04 -20.15
N ILE A 73 -6.80 18.84 -19.17
CA ILE A 73 -5.57 19.62 -19.02
C ILE A 73 -4.64 19.43 -20.23
N LEU A 74 -4.44 18.17 -20.65
CA LEU A 74 -3.61 17.84 -21.81
C LEU A 74 -4.19 18.41 -23.10
N GLN A 75 -5.51 18.31 -23.30
CA GLN A 75 -6.18 18.89 -24.46
C GLN A 75 -6.06 20.40 -24.50
N ALA A 76 -6.27 21.08 -23.37
CA ALA A 76 -6.12 22.54 -23.28
C ALA A 76 -4.68 22.97 -23.61
N PHE A 77 -3.68 22.26 -23.07
CA PHE A 77 -2.28 22.52 -23.35
C PHE A 77 -1.92 22.31 -24.83
N GLN A 78 -2.42 21.22 -25.43
CA GLN A 78 -2.16 20.90 -26.83
C GLN A 78 -2.90 21.80 -27.83
N ARG A 79 -4.01 22.45 -27.46
CA ARG A 79 -4.64 23.46 -28.32
C ARG A 79 -3.70 24.63 -28.61
N GLY A 80 -2.91 25.04 -27.63
CA GLY A 80 -1.92 26.11 -27.78
C GLY A 80 -0.60 25.67 -28.42
N LYS A 81 -0.21 24.40 -28.26
CA LYS A 81 1.09 23.86 -28.68
C LYS A 81 1.07 23.03 -29.96
N GLY A 82 -0.09 22.52 -30.35
CA GLY A 82 -0.30 21.59 -31.47
C GLY A 82 -0.49 20.13 -31.03
N GLY A 83 -1.31 19.37 -31.78
CA GLY A 83 -1.67 17.99 -31.45
C GLY A 83 -0.53 16.95 -31.54
N PHE A 84 0.58 17.32 -32.19
CA PHE A 84 1.82 16.53 -32.28
C PHE A 84 2.97 17.18 -31.54
N TYR A 85 2.68 18.01 -30.54
CA TYR A 85 3.71 18.65 -29.73
C TYR A 85 4.63 17.62 -29.07
N GLU A 86 5.94 17.90 -29.09
CA GLU A 86 6.98 17.10 -28.42
C GLU A 86 7.60 17.93 -27.29
N PRO A 87 7.40 17.53 -26.02
CA PRO A 87 8.08 18.15 -24.89
C PRO A 87 9.60 18.05 -25.00
N GLN A 88 10.30 19.03 -24.45
CA GLN A 88 11.75 19.04 -24.44
C GLN A 88 12.29 17.88 -23.60
N GLY A 89 13.11 17.02 -24.21
CA GLY A 89 13.69 15.85 -23.54
C GLY A 89 12.93 14.55 -23.76
N LEU A 90 11.86 14.54 -24.58
CA LEU A 90 11.15 13.33 -24.94
C LEU A 90 12.08 12.28 -25.57
N ASP A 91 12.08 11.09 -24.98
CA ASP A 91 12.88 9.94 -25.43
C ASP A 91 12.61 9.61 -26.90
N THR A 92 13.66 9.25 -27.64
CA THR A 92 13.58 8.97 -29.08
C THR A 92 12.59 7.86 -29.44
N HIS A 93 12.37 6.89 -28.55
CA HIS A 93 11.42 5.81 -28.75
C HIS A 93 9.97 6.22 -28.50
N ALA A 94 9.73 7.31 -27.76
CA ALA A 94 8.42 7.87 -27.45
C ALA A 94 7.99 9.00 -28.41
N ARG A 95 8.85 9.48 -29.30
CA ARG A 95 8.52 10.51 -30.31
C ARG A 95 7.41 10.09 -31.27
N TRP A 96 6.75 11.08 -31.88
CA TRP A 96 5.68 10.83 -32.86
C TRP A 96 6.21 10.14 -34.11
N ARG A 97 5.46 9.17 -34.64
CA ARG A 97 5.81 8.42 -35.85
C ARG A 97 4.76 8.60 -36.94
N LYS A 98 5.17 8.34 -38.19
CA LYS A 98 4.27 8.32 -39.35
C LYS A 98 3.20 7.25 -39.13
N GLY A 99 1.94 7.68 -38.98
CA GLY A 99 0.79 6.81 -38.71
C GLY A 99 0.25 6.88 -37.27
N ASP A 100 0.90 7.60 -36.36
CA ASP A 100 0.33 7.89 -35.05
C ASP A 100 -0.83 8.90 -35.19
N ALA A 101 -1.93 8.66 -34.46
CA ALA A 101 -3.04 9.60 -34.36
C ALA A 101 -2.75 10.67 -33.31
N PRO A 102 -3.15 11.94 -33.52
CA PRO A 102 -3.00 12.96 -32.49
C PRO A 102 -3.86 12.63 -31.27
N LEU A 103 -3.45 13.15 -30.11
CA LEU A 103 -4.19 13.04 -28.85
C LEU A 103 -5.57 13.68 -28.88
N LEU A 104 -5.73 14.69 -29.73
CA LEU A 104 -7.00 15.33 -29.95
C LEU A 104 -7.91 14.32 -30.68
N PRO A 105 -9.03 13.89 -30.08
CA PRO A 105 -10.05 13.21 -30.86
C PRO A 105 -10.54 14.16 -31.97
N PRO A 106 -11.10 13.64 -33.08
CA PRO A 106 -11.72 14.48 -34.10
C PRO A 106 -12.67 15.50 -33.46
N ASP A 107 -12.72 16.72 -34.01
CA ASP A 107 -13.63 17.77 -33.54
C ASP A 107 -15.06 17.19 -33.42
N GLY A 108 -15.65 17.32 -32.22
CA GLY A 108 -17.00 16.84 -31.93
C GLY A 108 -17.12 15.51 -31.17
N TYR A 109 -16.03 14.87 -30.73
CA TYR A 109 -16.13 13.68 -29.86
C TYR A 109 -16.63 14.02 -28.46
N GLN A 110 -17.95 14.02 -28.28
CA GLN A 110 -18.59 13.95 -26.97
C GLN A 110 -18.52 12.48 -26.53
N GLY A 111 -17.57 12.16 -25.64
CA GLY A 111 -17.42 10.82 -25.07
C GLY A 111 -18.69 10.39 -24.35
N LYS A 112 -19.60 9.75 -25.08
CA LYS A 112 -20.82 9.18 -24.53
C LYS A 112 -20.42 7.89 -23.82
N TRP A 113 -20.30 7.96 -22.49
CA TRP A 113 -20.14 6.79 -21.65
C TRP A 113 -21.26 5.80 -21.98
N THR A 114 -20.90 4.66 -22.55
CA THR A 114 -21.79 3.54 -22.76
C THR A 114 -21.37 2.44 -21.79
N LEU A 115 -22.31 1.98 -20.97
CA LEU A 115 -22.13 0.81 -20.12
C LEU A 115 -21.83 -0.38 -21.03
N VAL A 116 -20.63 -0.95 -20.89
CA VAL A 116 -20.27 -2.20 -21.56
C VAL A 116 -20.98 -3.33 -20.82
N GLY A 117 -22.06 -3.87 -21.42
CA GLY A 117 -22.80 -4.98 -20.83
C GLY A 117 -24.17 -5.30 -21.43
N ASP A 118 -24.74 -4.46 -22.30
CA ASP A 118 -26.14 -4.61 -22.75
C ASP A 118 -26.30 -5.05 -24.22
N ASP A 119 -25.39 -5.89 -24.71
CA ASP A 119 -25.67 -6.70 -25.90
C ASP A 119 -26.43 -7.97 -25.48
N THR A 120 -27.74 -7.82 -25.32
CA THR A 120 -28.70 -8.93 -25.29
C THR A 120 -28.73 -9.63 -26.64
N LYS A 121 -27.69 -10.43 -26.94
CA LYS A 121 -27.80 -11.47 -27.96
C LYS A 121 -28.60 -12.63 -27.40
N LYS A 122 -29.92 -12.58 -27.65
CA LYS A 122 -30.84 -13.72 -27.62
C LYS A 122 -30.16 -14.93 -28.26
N ARG A 123 -29.76 -15.93 -27.47
CA ARG A 123 -29.50 -17.28 -27.96
C ARG A 123 -30.76 -18.09 -27.75
N THR A 124 -31.55 -18.19 -28.82
CA THR A 124 -32.52 -19.26 -29.01
C THR A 124 -31.80 -20.60 -28.89
N ALA A 125 -32.38 -21.48 -28.10
CA ALA A 125 -31.97 -22.87 -27.97
C ALA A 125 -32.15 -23.58 -29.31
N GLU A 126 -31.14 -24.30 -29.76
CA GLU A 126 -31.35 -25.48 -30.59
C GLU A 126 -30.20 -26.48 -30.40
N SER A 127 -30.61 -27.65 -29.93
CA SER A 127 -29.84 -28.88 -29.83
C SER A 127 -29.41 -29.35 -31.22
N LYS A 128 -28.17 -29.82 -31.34
CA LYS A 128 -27.83 -30.94 -32.23
C LYS A 128 -26.51 -31.60 -31.80
N ASN A 129 -26.68 -32.82 -31.31
CA ASN A 129 -25.67 -33.87 -31.26
C ASN A 129 -24.99 -34.02 -32.63
N THR A 130 -23.66 -34.19 -32.65
CA THR A 130 -23.02 -35.19 -33.51
C THR A 130 -21.70 -35.67 -32.92
N VAL A 131 -21.61 -37.00 -32.87
CA VAL A 131 -20.45 -37.83 -32.54
C VAL A 131 -19.45 -37.75 -33.70
N GLY A 132 -18.16 -37.66 -33.39
CA GLY A 132 -17.06 -37.72 -34.36
C GLY A 132 -15.81 -38.36 -33.77
N HIS A 133 -15.58 -39.62 -34.16
CA HIS A 133 -14.48 -40.51 -33.83
C HIS A 133 -13.13 -40.06 -34.42
N GLY A 134 -11.99 -40.35 -33.75
CA GLY A 134 -10.69 -40.48 -34.46
C GLY A 134 -9.39 -40.21 -33.68
N LYS A 135 -8.81 -41.28 -33.08
CA LYS A 135 -7.40 -41.78 -33.12
C LYS A 135 -6.25 -40.76 -33.37
N ARG A 136 -5.04 -40.81 -32.78
CA ARG A 136 -4.24 -41.85 -32.07
C ARG A 136 -2.98 -41.19 -31.46
N LYS A 137 -2.38 -41.92 -30.51
CA LYS A 137 -1.11 -41.69 -29.79
C LYS A 137 0.14 -41.62 -30.69
N ALA A 138 1.19 -40.95 -30.18
CA ALA A 138 2.56 -41.41 -30.29
C ALA A 138 3.34 -41.15 -28.98
N MET A 139 4.01 -42.19 -28.51
CA MET A 139 4.91 -42.34 -27.36
C MET A 139 6.20 -42.91 -27.99
N VAL A 140 7.40 -42.36 -27.81
CA VAL A 140 8.55 -42.80 -26.97
C VAL A 140 9.76 -42.17 -27.71
N THR A 141 10.72 -41.46 -27.12
CA THR A 141 12.00 -41.89 -26.48
C THR A 141 12.71 -40.57 -26.12
N GLY A 142 13.31 -40.32 -24.96
CA GLY A 142 14.21 -41.18 -24.19
C GLY A 142 15.64 -40.63 -24.29
N GLU A 143 15.91 -39.43 -23.75
CA GLU A 143 17.29 -38.94 -23.52
C GLU A 143 17.45 -38.51 -22.06
N GLN A 144 18.26 -39.27 -21.33
CA GLN A 144 18.66 -39.02 -19.95
C GLN A 144 19.60 -37.81 -19.89
N LYS A 145 19.17 -36.71 -19.26
CA LYS A 145 20.08 -35.61 -18.87
C LYS A 145 20.55 -35.81 -17.43
N GLN A 146 21.86 -35.85 -17.27
CA GLN A 146 22.60 -35.95 -16.01
C GLN A 146 22.16 -34.90 -14.96
N PRO A 147 22.27 -35.21 -13.65
CA PRO A 147 21.78 -34.35 -12.59
C PRO A 147 22.63 -33.09 -12.48
N LYS A 148 22.03 -31.94 -12.82
CA LYS A 148 22.63 -30.63 -12.54
C LYS A 148 22.69 -30.44 -11.02
N LYS A 149 23.89 -30.16 -10.52
CA LYS A 149 24.16 -29.77 -9.12
C LYS A 149 23.13 -28.73 -8.66
N PRO A 150 22.60 -28.83 -7.42
CA PRO A 150 21.57 -27.92 -6.94
C PRO A 150 22.13 -26.50 -6.93
N LYS A 151 21.53 -25.64 -7.75
CA LYS A 151 21.71 -24.19 -7.62
C LYS A 151 21.22 -23.82 -6.23
N VAL A 152 22.12 -23.33 -5.38
CA VAL A 152 21.76 -22.66 -4.14
C VAL A 152 20.94 -21.44 -4.53
N VAL A 153 19.61 -21.57 -4.50
CA VAL A 153 18.69 -20.45 -4.64
C VAL A 153 18.87 -19.63 -3.38
N LYS A 154 19.55 -18.49 -3.47
CA LYS A 154 19.42 -17.45 -2.45
C LYS A 154 17.93 -17.08 -2.42
N SER A 155 17.22 -17.49 -1.37
CA SER A 155 15.78 -17.28 -1.24
C SER A 155 15.52 -15.78 -1.15
N GLY A 156 14.97 -15.20 -2.21
CA GLY A 156 14.44 -13.84 -2.17
C GLY A 156 13.29 -13.72 -1.16
N PRO A 157 12.83 -12.50 -0.86
CA PRO A 157 11.68 -12.27 -0.01
C PRO A 157 10.47 -13.05 -0.52
N VAL A 158 9.78 -13.72 0.40
CA VAL A 158 8.61 -14.56 0.14
C VAL A 158 7.38 -13.69 0.36
N GLY A 159 6.53 -13.59 -0.66
CA GLY A 159 5.28 -12.83 -0.61
C GLY A 159 4.06 -13.71 -0.92
N LEU A 160 2.88 -13.16 -0.64
CA LEU A 160 1.59 -13.79 -0.93
C LEU A 160 1.20 -13.60 -2.40
N VAL A 161 0.63 -14.64 -3.01
CA VAL A 161 -0.02 -14.52 -4.33
C VAL A 161 -1.42 -13.94 -4.15
N TRP A 162 -1.69 -12.84 -4.86
CA TRP A 162 -3.00 -12.19 -4.85
C TRP A 162 -4.11 -13.11 -5.33
N ASP A 163 -5.20 -13.13 -4.58
CA ASP A 163 -6.45 -13.82 -4.85
C ASP A 163 -7.40 -12.87 -5.61
N PRO A 164 -7.63 -13.11 -6.92
CA PRO A 164 -8.49 -12.27 -7.74
C PRO A 164 -9.98 -12.54 -7.53
N VAL A 165 -10.35 -13.60 -6.80
CA VAL A 165 -11.75 -13.97 -6.57
C VAL A 165 -12.28 -13.27 -5.32
N ASP A 166 -11.55 -13.38 -4.22
CA ASP A 166 -11.94 -12.80 -2.93
C ASP A 166 -11.18 -11.50 -2.59
N HIS A 167 -10.46 -10.93 -3.56
CA HIS A 167 -9.71 -9.66 -3.46
C HIS A 167 -8.81 -9.54 -2.21
N SER A 168 -7.78 -10.38 -2.11
CA SER A 168 -6.93 -10.46 -0.90
C SER A 168 -5.94 -9.31 -0.66
N CYS A 169 -5.96 -8.24 -1.47
CA CYS A 169 -4.87 -7.27 -1.55
C CYS A 169 -4.49 -6.61 -0.21
N ALA A 170 -5.46 -6.25 0.63
CA ALA A 170 -5.21 -5.66 1.95
C ALA A 170 -4.49 -6.66 2.89
N TYR A 171 -4.93 -7.93 2.88
CA TYR A 171 -4.31 -9.00 3.64
C TYR A 171 -2.91 -9.31 3.13
N ASP A 172 -2.72 -9.37 1.82
CA ASP A 172 -1.41 -9.65 1.22
C ASP A 172 -0.38 -8.60 1.59
N ALA A 173 -0.76 -7.32 1.53
CA ALA A 173 0.12 -6.21 1.89
C ALA A 173 0.54 -6.27 3.37
N MET A 174 -0.43 -6.45 4.28
CA MET A 174 -0.16 -6.46 5.72
C MET A 174 0.54 -7.73 6.18
N PHE A 175 0.09 -8.90 5.74
CA PHE A 175 0.60 -10.18 6.22
C PHE A 175 1.96 -10.52 5.61
N THR A 176 2.26 -10.07 4.39
CA THR A 176 3.62 -10.16 3.84
C THR A 176 4.60 -9.36 4.70
N ALA A 177 4.23 -8.14 5.10
CA ALA A 177 5.07 -7.32 5.97
C ALA A 177 5.28 -7.96 7.35
N LEU A 178 4.22 -8.50 7.95
CA LEU A 178 4.32 -9.24 9.22
C LEU A 178 5.16 -10.51 9.11
N TYR A 179 5.02 -11.26 8.01
CA TYR A 179 5.79 -12.47 7.77
C TYR A 179 7.28 -12.18 7.62
N ASP A 180 7.62 -11.11 6.91
CA ASP A 180 8.99 -10.66 6.73
C ASP A 180 9.63 -10.23 8.08
N ILE A 181 8.89 -9.50 8.93
CA ILE A 181 9.33 -9.20 10.30
C ILE A 181 9.54 -10.49 11.10
N TRP A 182 8.58 -11.41 11.06
CA TRP A 182 8.66 -12.67 11.80
C TRP A 182 9.84 -13.53 11.32
N GLN A 183 10.09 -13.62 10.02
CA GLN A 183 11.20 -14.38 9.46
C GLN A 183 12.56 -13.80 9.86
N ALA A 184 12.69 -12.48 9.93
CA ALA A 184 13.94 -11.82 10.32
C ALA A 184 14.35 -12.12 11.78
N HIS A 185 13.40 -12.43 12.66
CA HIS A 185 13.66 -12.64 14.10
C HIS A 185 13.33 -14.06 14.60
N GLY A 186 12.72 -14.90 13.78
CA GLY A 186 12.43 -16.29 14.06
C GLY A 186 11.42 -16.52 15.19
N PRO A 187 11.42 -17.71 15.82
CA PRO A 187 10.42 -18.12 16.81
C PRO A 187 10.30 -17.19 18.02
N LYS A 188 11.36 -16.46 18.37
CA LYS A 188 11.36 -15.51 19.51
C LYS A 188 10.30 -14.41 19.35
N TRP A 189 9.93 -14.10 18.11
CA TRP A 189 8.87 -13.14 17.80
C TRP A 189 7.47 -13.76 17.77
N SER A 190 7.35 -15.09 17.74
CA SER A 190 6.06 -15.75 17.74
C SER A 190 5.25 -15.38 18.98
N ASP A 191 5.83 -15.52 20.17
CA ASP A 191 5.12 -15.27 21.44
C ASP A 191 4.74 -13.79 21.58
N ARG A 192 5.66 -12.90 21.16
CA ARG A 192 5.44 -11.46 21.16
C ARG A 192 4.28 -11.06 20.25
N LEU A 193 4.25 -11.57 19.02
CA LEU A 193 3.17 -11.26 18.07
C LEU A 193 1.84 -11.89 18.50
N LYS A 194 1.86 -13.08 19.09
CA LYS A 194 0.66 -13.75 19.64
C LYS A 194 -0.06 -12.90 20.70
N GLU A 195 0.64 -11.97 21.37
CA GLU A 195 0.01 -11.02 22.31
C GLU A 195 -1.11 -10.18 21.68
N TYR A 196 -1.06 -9.91 20.36
CA TYR A 196 -2.12 -9.18 19.65
C TYR A 196 -3.46 -9.93 19.56
N GLY A 197 -3.50 -11.19 19.99
CA GLY A 197 -4.73 -11.96 20.12
C GLY A 197 -4.91 -13.01 19.04
N VAL A 198 -6.16 -13.46 18.89
CA VAL A 198 -6.48 -14.72 18.20
C VAL A 198 -6.15 -14.71 16.71
N TYR A 199 -6.36 -13.60 16.01
CA TYR A 199 -6.11 -13.51 14.57
C TYR A 199 -4.62 -13.55 14.26
N VAL A 200 -3.82 -12.78 15.00
CA VAL A 200 -2.35 -12.79 14.86
C VAL A 200 -1.77 -14.11 15.33
N SER A 201 -2.35 -14.74 16.36
CA SER A 201 -1.93 -16.05 16.81
C SER A 201 -2.12 -17.13 15.73
N ALA A 202 -3.28 -17.13 15.05
CA ALA A 202 -3.53 -18.04 13.93
C ALA A 202 -2.58 -17.76 12.75
N LEU A 203 -2.29 -16.48 12.48
CA LEU A 203 -1.35 -16.08 11.43
C LEU A 203 0.07 -16.59 11.72
N VAL A 204 0.56 -16.39 12.94
CA VAL A 204 1.89 -16.83 13.38
C VAL A 204 2.01 -18.36 13.37
N GLN A 205 0.97 -19.09 13.77
CA GLN A 205 0.95 -20.55 13.62
C GLN A 205 1.08 -20.96 12.14
N GLY A 206 0.39 -20.25 11.25
CA GLY A 206 0.56 -20.43 9.81
C GLY A 206 1.98 -20.13 9.32
N PHE A 207 2.63 -19.08 9.84
CA PHE A 207 4.03 -18.77 9.53
C PHE A 207 4.98 -19.88 9.99
N GLU A 208 4.77 -20.43 11.19
CA GLU A 208 5.50 -21.57 11.73
C GLU A 208 5.35 -22.80 10.81
N SER A 209 4.14 -23.12 10.37
CA SER A 209 3.86 -24.20 9.41
C SER A 209 4.50 -23.96 8.04
N CYS A 210 4.48 -22.71 7.54
CA CYS A 210 5.15 -22.34 6.30
C CYS A 210 6.66 -22.57 6.38
N ARG A 211 7.29 -22.21 7.50
CA ARG A 211 8.71 -22.47 7.73
C ARG A 211 9.00 -23.97 7.83
N ALA A 212 8.10 -24.74 8.43
CA ALA A 212 8.16 -26.21 8.47
C ALA A 212 7.84 -26.87 7.12
N LYS A 213 7.46 -26.09 6.10
CA LYS A 213 7.04 -26.54 4.76
C LYS A 213 5.82 -27.48 4.79
N THR A 214 4.98 -27.36 5.81
CA THR A 214 3.74 -28.14 5.95
C THR A 214 2.52 -27.42 5.40
N GLU A 215 2.62 -26.11 5.17
CA GLU A 215 1.54 -25.25 4.69
C GLU A 215 2.08 -24.15 3.76
N ARG A 216 1.22 -23.59 2.90
CA ARG A 216 1.52 -22.42 2.07
C ARG A 216 1.14 -21.14 2.81
N LEU A 217 1.84 -20.04 2.52
CA LEU A 217 1.55 -18.75 3.17
C LEU A 217 0.13 -18.26 2.87
N GLU A 218 -0.40 -18.56 1.67
CA GLU A 218 -1.78 -18.25 1.29
C GLU A 218 -2.79 -18.98 2.19
N SER A 219 -2.53 -20.22 2.59
CA SER A 219 -3.43 -20.98 3.47
C SER A 219 -3.49 -20.38 4.88
N ALA A 220 -2.36 -19.87 5.38
CA ALA A 220 -2.32 -19.12 6.64
C ALA A 220 -3.14 -17.82 6.56
N ARG A 221 -2.98 -17.06 5.47
CA ARG A 221 -3.76 -15.84 5.19
C ARG A 221 -5.25 -16.16 5.11
N ASP A 222 -5.64 -17.15 4.33
CA ASP A 222 -7.05 -17.48 4.06
C ASP A 222 -7.76 -17.99 5.30
N ARG A 223 -7.05 -18.67 6.20
CA ARG A 223 -7.57 -19.03 7.53
C ARG A 223 -7.95 -17.81 8.36
N VAL A 224 -7.08 -16.79 8.40
CA VAL A 224 -7.36 -15.55 9.15
C VAL A 224 -8.47 -14.75 8.48
N ARG A 225 -8.50 -14.69 7.14
CA ARG A 225 -9.60 -14.09 6.37
C ARG A 225 -10.94 -14.74 6.71
N GLU A 226 -10.99 -16.07 6.77
CA GLU A 226 -12.16 -16.82 7.17
C GLU A 226 -12.62 -16.47 8.59
N MET A 227 -11.68 -16.41 9.54
CA MET A 227 -11.99 -16.04 10.93
C MET A 227 -12.58 -14.63 11.04
N LEU A 228 -12.00 -13.67 10.31
CA LEU A 228 -12.47 -12.28 10.25
C LEU A 228 -13.84 -12.18 9.60
N HIS A 229 -14.05 -12.81 8.44
CA HIS A 229 -15.33 -12.84 7.73
C HIS A 229 -16.46 -13.44 8.58
N ARG A 230 -16.19 -14.54 9.31
CA ARG A 230 -17.18 -15.15 10.20
C ARG A 230 -17.63 -14.22 11.33
N THR A 231 -16.73 -13.36 11.79
CA THR A 231 -17.01 -12.45 12.92
C THR A 231 -17.62 -11.14 12.44
N TRP A 232 -17.11 -10.58 11.34
CA TRP A 232 -17.55 -9.32 10.74
C TRP A 232 -17.67 -9.44 9.22
N PRO A 233 -18.73 -10.09 8.72
CA PRO A 233 -18.86 -10.38 7.28
C PRO A 233 -19.01 -9.13 6.41
N ASN A 234 -19.49 -8.01 6.97
CA ASN A 234 -19.63 -6.74 6.27
C ASN A 234 -18.30 -6.00 6.14
N ASP A 235 -17.47 -6.03 7.19
CA ASP A 235 -16.16 -5.36 7.21
C ASP A 235 -15.11 -6.18 6.44
N PHE A 236 -15.27 -7.51 6.44
CA PHE A 236 -14.38 -8.46 5.77
C PHE A 236 -15.17 -9.37 4.83
N PRO A 237 -15.73 -8.84 3.74
CA PRO A 237 -16.52 -9.61 2.80
C PRO A 237 -15.67 -10.62 2.02
N LYS A 238 -16.34 -11.66 1.51
CA LYS A 238 -15.80 -12.55 0.48
C LYS A 238 -16.29 -12.13 -0.91
N GLY A 239 -15.60 -12.55 -1.95
CA GLY A 239 -15.85 -12.14 -3.31
C GLY A 239 -15.18 -10.81 -3.68
N PRO A 240 -15.67 -10.10 -4.71
CA PRO A 240 -14.97 -8.96 -5.31
C PRO A 240 -15.05 -7.67 -4.46
N ALA A 241 -15.64 -7.72 -3.27
CA ALA A 241 -15.68 -6.58 -2.38
C ALA A 241 -14.30 -6.35 -1.75
N VAL A 242 -13.86 -5.09 -1.72
CA VAL A 242 -12.56 -4.73 -1.17
C VAL A 242 -12.62 -4.61 0.35
N THR A 243 -11.55 -5.01 1.03
CA THR A 243 -11.36 -4.79 2.47
C THR A 243 -10.55 -3.52 2.71
N ALA A 244 -11.03 -2.64 3.59
CA ALA A 244 -10.26 -1.49 4.03
C ALA A 244 -9.09 -1.93 4.91
N ILE A 245 -7.89 -1.47 4.60
CA ILE A 245 -6.69 -1.88 5.32
C ILE A 245 -6.66 -1.38 6.77
N ASP A 246 -7.27 -0.24 7.04
CA ASP A 246 -7.35 0.32 8.39
C ASP A 246 -8.29 -0.48 9.28
N ASP A 247 -9.38 -1.01 8.72
CA ASP A 247 -10.27 -1.93 9.44
C ASP A 247 -9.54 -3.23 9.76
N LEU A 248 -8.78 -3.77 8.81
CA LEU A 248 -7.91 -4.93 9.06
C LEU A 248 -6.90 -4.62 10.15
N ALA A 249 -6.20 -3.49 10.08
CA ALA A 249 -5.20 -3.09 11.08
C ALA A 249 -5.82 -2.97 12.47
N SER A 250 -7.04 -2.44 12.57
CA SER A 250 -7.77 -2.31 13.84
C SER A 250 -8.00 -3.68 14.49
N LYS A 251 -8.32 -4.73 13.72
CA LYS A 251 -8.53 -6.08 14.26
C LYS A 251 -7.23 -6.82 14.54
N ILE A 252 -6.18 -6.54 13.77
CA ILE A 252 -4.87 -7.19 13.91
C ILE A 252 -4.06 -6.58 15.05
N PHE A 253 -4.10 -5.25 15.25
CA PHE A 253 -3.24 -4.57 16.23
C PHE A 253 -4.00 -3.77 17.31
N GLY A 254 -5.32 -3.59 17.17
CA GLY A 254 -6.11 -2.70 18.03
C GLY A 254 -6.67 -3.30 19.31
N SER A 255 -6.64 -4.63 19.46
CA SER A 255 -7.20 -5.38 20.60
C SER A 255 -6.45 -5.21 21.91
N VAL A 256 -5.17 -4.82 21.85
CA VAL A 256 -4.29 -4.69 23.01
C VAL A 256 -3.97 -3.23 23.28
N ASP A 257 -4.20 -2.82 24.52
CA ASP A 257 -3.75 -1.53 25.02
C ASP A 257 -2.33 -1.64 25.60
N TRP A 258 -1.41 -0.86 25.06
CA TRP A 258 0.00 -0.82 25.45
C TRP A 258 0.31 0.34 26.40
N GLY A 259 -0.66 1.21 26.69
CA GLY A 259 -0.47 2.37 27.54
C GLY A 259 -1.71 2.78 28.34
N VAL A 260 -1.56 3.80 29.16
CA VAL A 260 -2.67 4.39 29.94
C VAL A 260 -2.67 5.89 29.71
N SER A 261 -3.85 6.44 29.41
CA SER A 261 -4.08 7.87 29.30
C SER A 261 -4.63 8.42 30.62
N THR A 262 -3.93 9.38 31.20
CA THR A 262 -4.36 10.12 32.39
C THR A 262 -4.72 11.55 32.01
N VAL A 263 -5.69 12.15 32.69
CA VAL A 263 -6.08 13.54 32.46
C VAL A 263 -5.90 14.33 33.74
N LYS A 264 -5.08 15.38 33.70
CA LYS A 264 -4.75 16.20 34.87
C LYS A 264 -5.01 17.67 34.59
N CYS A 265 -5.51 18.39 35.60
CA CYS A 265 -5.58 19.84 35.54
C CYS A 265 -4.19 20.46 35.71
N THR A 266 -3.87 21.44 34.87
CA THR A 266 -2.57 22.14 34.91
C THR A 266 -2.43 23.14 36.05
N ARG A 267 -3.50 23.42 36.81
CA ARG A 267 -3.47 24.33 37.98
C ARG A 267 -3.60 23.58 39.30
N CYS A 268 -4.68 22.81 39.49
CA CYS A 268 -4.97 22.16 40.78
C CYS A 268 -4.57 20.68 40.83
N ASN A 269 -3.92 20.14 39.80
CA ASN A 269 -3.45 18.75 39.70
C ASN A 269 -4.52 17.66 39.89
N GLN A 270 -5.79 18.04 39.89
CA GLN A 270 -6.90 17.10 40.00
C GLN A 270 -6.90 16.15 38.80
N VAL A 271 -6.96 14.85 39.07
CA VAL A 271 -7.10 13.80 38.06
C VAL A 271 -8.58 13.66 37.72
N VAL A 272 -8.93 13.92 36.46
CA VAL A 272 -10.30 13.79 35.96
C VAL A 272 -10.44 12.39 35.35
N ASN A 273 -11.55 11.70 35.65
CA ASN A 273 -11.87 10.34 35.20
C ASN A 273 -11.20 9.99 33.86
N SER A 274 -10.40 8.93 33.91
CA SER A 274 -9.64 8.36 32.80
C SER A 274 -10.50 8.33 31.55
N LEU A 275 -9.96 8.78 30.41
CA LEU A 275 -10.66 8.67 29.14
C LEU A 275 -11.08 7.21 28.96
N GLY A 276 -12.37 6.95 28.78
CA GLY A 276 -12.92 5.59 28.60
C GLY A 276 -12.53 5.04 27.23
N GLY A 277 -11.26 4.69 27.07
CA GLY A 277 -10.68 4.19 25.84
C GLY A 277 -9.21 3.82 26.03
N PRO A 278 -8.63 3.06 25.08
CA PRO A 278 -7.26 2.59 25.20
C PRO A 278 -6.27 3.75 25.18
N GLY A 279 -5.22 3.65 25.99
CA GLY A 279 -4.14 4.63 26.04
C GLY A 279 -3.31 4.65 24.76
N PHE A 280 -2.86 3.48 24.31
CA PHE A 280 -2.03 3.32 23.11
C PHE A 280 -2.25 1.94 22.48
N CYS A 281 -3.02 1.85 21.41
CA CYS A 281 -3.18 0.63 20.62
C CYS A 281 -2.06 0.44 19.60
N GLY A 282 -1.89 -0.80 19.13
CA GLY A 282 -0.95 -1.12 18.06
C GLY A 282 -1.40 -0.66 16.67
N ALA A 283 -2.67 -0.30 16.46
CA ALA A 283 -3.15 0.39 15.26
C ALA A 283 -3.60 1.80 15.63
N GLN A 284 -3.09 2.81 14.92
CA GLN A 284 -3.42 4.21 15.14
C GLN A 284 -3.57 4.95 13.81
N THR A 285 -4.24 6.10 13.85
CA THR A 285 -4.40 6.98 12.69
C THR A 285 -3.74 8.32 12.97
N VAL A 286 -2.84 8.71 12.09
CA VAL A 286 -2.20 10.03 12.04
C VAL A 286 -3.13 10.97 11.30
N VAL A 287 -3.86 11.76 12.07
CA VAL A 287 -4.78 12.80 11.58
C VAL A 287 -4.10 14.16 11.56
N TYR A 288 -4.64 15.09 10.78
CA TYR A 288 -4.18 16.47 10.72
C TYR A 288 -4.18 17.12 12.11
N ASP A 289 -3.03 17.68 12.49
CA ASP A 289 -2.81 18.33 13.80
C ASP A 289 -2.34 19.77 13.58
N LYS A 290 -3.24 20.73 13.82
CA LYS A 290 -3.00 22.16 13.55
C LYS A 290 -1.82 22.71 14.35
N GLU A 291 -1.67 22.27 15.60
CA GLU A 291 -0.60 22.68 16.49
C GLU A 291 0.77 22.20 15.99
N LEU A 292 0.88 20.92 15.59
CA LEU A 292 2.09 20.37 14.97
C LEU A 292 2.45 21.11 13.68
N HIS A 293 1.45 21.36 12.83
CA HIS A 293 1.63 22.12 11.58
C HIS A 293 2.17 23.52 11.81
N SER A 294 1.65 24.19 12.85
CA SER A 294 2.09 25.53 13.26
C SER A 294 3.50 25.50 13.83
N GLN A 295 3.86 24.44 14.56
CA GLN A 295 5.18 24.27 15.17
C GLN A 295 6.27 23.96 14.14
N PHE A 296 6.00 23.09 13.16
CA PHE A 296 7.00 22.55 12.24
C PHE A 296 6.94 23.12 10.81
N LYS A 297 6.19 24.21 10.59
CA LYS A 297 6.08 24.88 9.28
C LYS A 297 5.59 23.91 8.18
N PHE A 298 4.41 23.34 8.39
CA PHE A 298 3.67 22.42 7.51
C PHE A 298 4.09 20.94 7.50
N ASN A 299 5.36 20.56 7.64
CA ASN A 299 5.76 19.15 7.61
C ASN A 299 6.29 18.67 8.96
N TYR A 300 5.95 17.45 9.39
CA TYR A 300 6.45 16.86 10.64
C TYR A 300 6.70 15.36 10.51
N GLY A 301 7.65 14.82 11.28
CA GLY A 301 7.94 13.38 11.32
C GLY A 301 6.95 12.59 12.18
N ILE A 302 6.89 11.27 11.96
CA ILE A 302 6.17 10.31 12.82
C ILE A 302 6.62 10.43 14.29
N ALA A 303 7.90 10.65 14.57
CA ALA A 303 8.42 10.84 15.91
C ALA A 303 7.82 12.08 16.59
N ASN A 304 7.64 13.18 15.83
CA ASN A 304 7.01 14.41 16.32
C ASN A 304 5.55 14.14 16.66
N TRP A 305 4.84 13.42 15.78
CA TRP A 305 3.46 13.02 16.01
C TRP A 305 3.28 12.07 17.20
N LEU A 306 4.13 11.07 17.34
CA LEU A 306 4.12 10.17 18.51
C LEU A 306 4.35 10.92 19.82
N THR A 307 5.12 12.01 19.77
CA THR A 307 5.35 12.88 20.93
C THR A 307 4.12 13.72 21.26
N SER A 308 3.51 14.40 20.27
CA SER A 308 2.30 15.20 20.51
C SER A 308 1.11 14.34 20.92
N ARG A 309 0.95 13.15 20.32
CA ARG A 309 -0.14 12.21 20.63
C ARG A 309 -0.10 11.73 22.08
N ARG A 310 1.08 11.68 22.70
CA ARG A 310 1.25 11.28 24.10
C ARG A 310 0.98 12.41 25.07
N MET A 311 0.99 13.67 24.65
CA MET A 311 0.72 14.79 25.54
C MET A 311 0.06 15.94 24.79
N TYR A 312 -1.23 16.18 25.07
CA TYR A 312 -2.00 17.22 24.41
C TYR A 312 -2.99 17.88 25.37
N LYS A 313 -3.41 19.11 25.02
CA LYS A 313 -4.46 19.82 25.76
C LYS A 313 -5.81 19.16 25.47
N ALA A 314 -6.54 18.78 26.51
CA ALA A 314 -7.88 18.25 26.32
C ALA A 314 -8.82 19.39 25.89
N ASN A 315 -9.79 19.09 25.04
CA ASN A 315 -10.86 20.02 24.67
C ASN A 315 -11.95 20.10 25.76
N ARG A 316 -11.53 20.31 27.01
CA ARG A 316 -12.38 20.44 28.20
C ARG A 316 -11.62 21.14 29.33
N ILE A 317 -12.38 21.75 30.23
CA ILE A 317 -11.86 22.46 31.41
C ILE A 317 -12.04 21.63 32.68
N CYS A 318 -11.24 21.94 33.69
CA CYS A 318 -11.35 21.35 35.02
C CYS A 318 -12.62 21.85 35.73
N SER A 319 -13.48 20.92 36.18
CA SER A 319 -14.68 21.25 36.94
C SER A 319 -14.40 21.93 38.28
N ASN A 320 -13.21 21.73 38.86
CA ASN A 320 -12.84 22.30 40.15
C ASN A 320 -12.35 23.76 40.06
N CYS A 321 -11.58 24.13 39.03
CA CYS A 321 -10.94 25.45 38.97
C CYS A 321 -11.04 26.18 37.62
N GLY A 322 -11.77 25.62 36.65
CA GLY A 322 -11.98 26.19 35.32
C GLY A 322 -10.76 26.19 34.40
N ASN A 323 -9.59 25.75 34.86
CA ASN A 323 -8.37 25.74 34.05
C ASN A 323 -8.32 24.57 33.06
N GLY A 324 -7.49 24.68 32.04
CA GLY A 324 -7.28 23.63 31.03
C GLY A 324 -6.81 22.29 31.61
N LEU A 325 -7.19 21.21 30.95
CA LEU A 325 -6.72 19.85 31.25
C LEU A 325 -5.66 19.42 30.22
N VAL A 326 -4.71 18.61 30.67
CA VAL A 326 -3.73 17.94 29.80
C VAL A 326 -3.95 16.44 29.89
N VAL A 327 -4.00 15.80 28.72
CA VAL A 327 -3.97 14.35 28.60
C VAL A 327 -2.52 13.92 28.49
N THR A 328 -2.13 12.88 29.24
CA THR A 328 -0.82 12.26 29.14
C THR A 328 -0.96 10.76 29.01
N THR A 329 -0.47 10.22 27.89
CA THR A 329 -0.41 8.79 27.62
C THR A 329 0.97 8.26 27.97
N THR A 330 1.02 7.32 28.92
CA THR A 330 2.25 6.61 29.30
C THR A 330 2.16 5.18 28.80
N LEU A 331 3.21 4.68 28.16
CA LEU A 331 3.29 3.28 27.78
C LEU A 331 3.59 2.42 29.01
N ASN A 332 2.87 1.32 29.18
CA ASN A 332 3.12 0.31 30.21
C ASN A 332 4.06 -0.78 29.70
N LYS A 333 3.94 -1.11 28.41
CA LYS A 333 4.76 -2.10 27.71
C LYS A 333 5.03 -1.66 26.27
N PHE A 334 6.04 -2.26 25.66
CA PHE A 334 6.44 -1.98 24.29
C PHE A 334 5.68 -2.90 23.31
N PRO A 335 4.87 -2.36 22.37
CA PRO A 335 4.29 -3.16 21.31
C PRO A 335 5.39 -3.78 20.44
N PRO A 336 5.32 -5.07 20.08
CA PRO A 336 6.31 -5.68 19.19
C PRO A 336 6.44 -4.93 17.85
N CYS A 337 5.30 -4.53 17.28
CA CYS A 337 5.21 -3.68 16.10
C CYS A 337 3.90 -2.88 16.13
N PHE A 338 3.80 -1.77 15.44
CA PHE A 338 2.57 -1.00 15.36
C PHE A 338 2.35 -0.46 13.94
N TYR A 339 1.08 -0.30 13.60
CA TYR A 339 0.60 0.23 12.34
C TYR A 339 0.11 1.67 12.54
N LEU A 340 0.53 2.56 11.64
CA LEU A 340 0.00 3.92 11.55
C LEU A 340 -0.69 4.10 10.20
N SER A 341 -1.99 4.38 10.20
CA SER A 341 -2.70 4.92 9.05
C SER A 341 -2.34 6.40 8.90
N LEU A 342 -1.96 6.85 7.71
CA LEU A 342 -1.52 8.22 7.45
C LEU A 342 -2.61 8.98 6.70
N SER A 343 -3.46 9.69 7.44
CA SER A 343 -4.49 10.56 6.85
C SER A 343 -3.96 11.97 6.56
N ASP A 344 -2.92 12.42 7.27
CA ASP A 344 -2.25 13.69 7.01
C ASP A 344 -1.15 13.53 5.95
N LYS A 345 -1.27 14.27 4.85
CA LYS A 345 -0.35 14.22 3.69
C LYS A 345 1.01 14.86 3.97
N ASN A 346 1.16 15.56 5.08
CA ASN A 346 2.37 16.31 5.40
C ASN A 346 3.28 15.60 6.42
N VAL A 347 2.95 14.34 6.72
CA VAL A 347 3.75 13.48 7.60
C VAL A 347 4.94 12.95 6.83
N LEU A 348 6.14 13.22 7.34
CA LEU A 348 7.39 12.63 6.86
C LEU A 348 7.60 11.26 7.51
N LEU A 349 8.00 10.28 6.70
CA LEU A 349 8.30 8.94 7.20
C LEU A 349 9.67 8.91 7.85
N ASP A 350 9.71 8.69 9.16
CA ASP A 350 10.97 8.46 9.87
C ASP A 350 11.45 7.03 9.65
N PRO A 351 12.70 6.80 9.21
CA PRO A 351 13.26 5.45 9.09
C PRO A 351 13.32 4.71 10.44
N ALA A 352 13.45 5.47 11.53
CA ALA A 352 13.42 4.95 12.89
C ALA A 352 12.80 5.95 13.86
N VAL A 353 12.11 5.43 14.88
CA VAL A 353 11.50 6.22 15.96
C VAL A 353 11.83 5.59 17.33
N MET A 354 11.78 6.39 18.39
CA MET A 354 12.05 5.93 19.76
C MET A 354 10.78 5.97 20.60
N LEU A 355 10.46 4.87 21.29
CA LEU A 355 9.43 4.85 22.32
C LEU A 355 10.07 4.69 23.71
N ASN A 356 9.43 5.25 24.72
CA ASN A 356 9.91 5.23 26.10
C ASN A 356 8.83 4.63 27.01
N VAL A 357 9.25 3.75 27.94
CA VAL A 357 8.45 3.19 29.04
C VAL A 357 9.27 3.40 30.30
N GLY A 358 8.86 4.34 31.16
CA GLY A 358 9.71 4.82 32.24
C GLY A 358 11.05 5.36 31.72
N GLU A 359 12.15 4.88 32.30
CA GLU A 359 13.52 5.25 31.87
C GLU A 359 14.01 4.44 30.66
N LYS A 360 13.35 3.32 30.34
CA LYS A 360 13.76 2.45 29.25
C LYS A 360 13.36 3.07 27.91
N LYS A 361 14.32 3.16 27.00
CA LYS A 361 14.11 3.60 25.61
C LYS A 361 14.32 2.45 24.65
N VAL A 362 13.45 2.34 23.67
CA VAL A 362 13.48 1.27 22.67
C VAL A 362 13.33 1.89 21.28
N GLY A 363 14.23 1.51 20.38
CA GLY A 363 14.19 1.91 18.98
C GLY A 363 13.24 1.04 18.17
N TYR A 364 12.62 1.66 17.18
CA TYR A 364 11.68 1.07 16.25
C TYR A 364 12.07 1.47 14.84
N MET A 365 12.03 0.54 13.90
CA MET A 365 12.34 0.80 12.49
C MET A 365 11.10 0.71 11.63
N LEU A 366 11.01 1.60 10.63
CA LEU A 366 10.06 1.47 9.54
C LEU A 366 10.40 0.21 8.74
N ARG A 367 9.44 -0.71 8.60
CA ARG A 367 9.65 -1.94 7.81
C ARG A 367 8.89 -1.97 6.51
N ALA A 368 7.65 -1.51 6.52
CA ALA A 368 6.80 -1.52 5.35
C ALA A 368 6.01 -0.22 5.23
N VAL A 369 5.86 0.20 3.97
CA VAL A 369 4.99 1.29 3.57
C VAL A 369 3.89 0.68 2.71
N ILE A 370 2.64 0.83 3.13
CA ILE A 370 1.49 0.28 2.44
C ILE A 370 0.78 1.40 1.70
N TYR A 371 0.75 1.25 0.38
CA TYR A 371 0.07 2.16 -0.53
C TYR A 371 -1.32 1.60 -0.84
N SER A 372 -2.34 2.45 -0.75
CA SER A 372 -3.67 2.13 -1.25
C SER A 372 -4.11 3.20 -2.25
N GLY A 373 -5.00 2.87 -3.16
CA GLY A 373 -5.58 3.78 -4.15
C GLY A 373 -7.01 3.35 -4.47
N ASP A 374 -7.81 4.26 -5.03
CA ASP A 374 -9.24 4.03 -5.32
C ASP A 374 -9.43 2.87 -6.29
N SER A 375 -9.72 1.66 -5.77
CA SER A 375 -10.07 0.42 -6.47
C SER A 375 -9.10 -0.07 -7.57
N HIS A 376 -8.11 0.72 -7.94
CA HIS A 376 -7.02 0.48 -8.87
C HIS A 376 -5.98 1.59 -8.62
N PHE A 377 -4.71 1.21 -8.52
CA PHE A 377 -3.61 2.08 -8.06
C PHE A 377 -3.32 3.27 -8.99
N THR A 378 -4.03 4.39 -8.84
CA THR A 378 -3.70 5.68 -9.49
C THR A 378 -3.86 6.90 -8.56
N SER A 379 -3.45 6.77 -7.29
CA SER A 379 -3.15 7.93 -6.45
C SER A 379 -1.91 7.64 -5.58
N PRO A 380 -0.85 8.46 -5.63
CA PRO A 380 0.33 8.29 -4.78
C PRO A 380 -0.01 8.80 -3.37
N GLY A 381 -0.75 7.99 -2.61
CA GLY A 381 -0.94 8.18 -1.17
C GLY A 381 -0.23 7.06 -0.43
N VAL A 382 0.69 7.38 0.48
CA VAL A 382 1.03 6.44 1.55
C VAL A 382 -0.19 6.36 2.45
N TYR A 383 -0.77 5.17 2.59
CA TYR A 383 -1.97 4.98 3.43
C TYR A 383 -1.63 4.48 4.80
N GLY A 384 -0.57 3.68 4.94
CA GLY A 384 -0.11 3.29 6.25
C GLY A 384 1.32 2.78 6.27
N VAL A 385 1.86 2.69 7.48
CA VAL A 385 3.21 2.19 7.73
C VAL A 385 3.21 1.17 8.84
N LEU A 386 4.02 0.13 8.67
CA LEU A 386 4.29 -0.86 9.71
C LEU A 386 5.69 -0.63 10.27
N ILE A 387 5.73 -0.40 11.58
CA ILE A 387 6.94 -0.06 12.33
C ILE A 387 7.16 -1.15 13.38
N TYR A 388 8.39 -1.64 13.53
CA TYR A 388 8.69 -2.78 14.39
C TYR A 388 9.84 -2.49 15.37
N GLN A 389 9.81 -3.12 16.53
CA GLN A 389 10.82 -2.92 17.57
C GLN A 389 12.18 -3.51 17.17
N GLN A 390 13.24 -2.72 17.25
CA GLN A 390 14.61 -3.22 17.18
C GLN A 390 14.94 -4.09 18.40
N THR A 391 15.54 -5.25 18.16
CA THR A 391 16.09 -6.11 19.21
C THR A 391 17.59 -5.85 19.36
N SER A 392 18.13 -6.04 20.56
CA SER A 392 19.52 -5.78 20.92
C SER A 392 20.56 -6.56 20.11
N ASP A 393 20.13 -7.58 19.36
CA ASP A 393 20.97 -8.38 18.46
C ASP A 393 21.31 -7.66 17.13
N GLN A 394 20.96 -6.38 16.98
CA GLN A 394 21.19 -5.57 15.76
C GLN A 394 22.00 -4.28 15.99
N ARG A 395 22.99 -4.31 16.89
CA ARG A 395 24.03 -3.26 16.94
C ARG A 395 25.35 -3.77 16.36
#